data_AF-A0A7S0GG29-F1
#
_entry.id   AF-A0A7S0GG29-F1
#
_cell.length_a   1.000
_cell.length_b   1.000
_cell.length_c   1.000
_cell.angle_alpha   90.00
_cell.angle_beta   90.00
_cell.angle_gamma   90.00
#
_symmetry.space_group_name_H-M   'P 1'
#
loop_
_entity.id
_entity.type
_entity.pdbx_description
1 polymer ?
#
loop_
_entity_poly.entity_id
_entity_poly.type
_entity_poly.pdbx_seq_one_letter_code
_entity_poly.pdbx_strand_id
1 'polypeptide(L)'
;PKVGKAWKNFSKETICGKNATCTHTSQSDAESKYAVGPVYIACASDWRLIAEKWWEFVPKVYKEYPFLLAEMYALTMAVADLSIPFTLVSNYMVSDPKTRSPTEAWSWVDDLAIGNAGGSTNGSVVDAVCAGANITQLPTFSGHRNRFPFPTTLHYCQRYSSTKNFGDGHTFAKRRIPHDFFKCDGDFLDFDPALVVSESGGSEASSAAVREAFMLCHLIPVVNLALKNYKQDMCHTQ
;
A
#
# COMPACT_ATOMS: atom_id res chain seq x y z
N PRO A 1 9.38 5.53 -4.17
CA PRO A 1 9.81 6.45 -5.26
C PRO A 1 8.66 6.68 -6.22
N LYS A 2 8.24 7.93 -6.47
CA LYS A 2 7.21 8.19 -7.47
C LYS A 2 7.80 7.90 -8.85
N VAL A 3 7.22 6.94 -9.57
CA VAL A 3 7.72 6.52 -10.89
C VAL A 3 7.84 7.73 -11.85
N GLY A 4 6.89 8.67 -11.77
CA GLY A 4 6.89 9.89 -12.58
C GLY A 4 8.04 10.88 -12.33
N LYS A 5 8.66 10.91 -11.14
CA LYS A 5 9.80 11.82 -10.89
C LYS A 5 11.09 11.32 -11.52
N ALA A 6 11.31 10.00 -11.56
CA ALA A 6 12.52 9.45 -12.18
C ALA A 6 12.44 9.46 -13.71
N TRP A 7 11.24 9.56 -14.29
CA TRP A 7 11.02 9.73 -15.74
C TRP A 7 11.91 10.82 -16.36
N LYS A 8 12.13 11.92 -15.64
CA LYS A 8 12.96 13.05 -16.08
C LYS A 8 14.45 12.74 -16.12
N ASN A 9 14.91 11.74 -15.38
CA ASN A 9 16.33 11.47 -15.17
C ASN A 9 16.87 10.39 -16.11
N PHE A 10 16.00 9.70 -16.85
CA PHE A 10 16.40 8.69 -17.83
C PHE A 10 16.75 9.32 -19.17
N SER A 11 17.77 8.77 -19.85
CA SER A 11 18.07 9.08 -21.23
C SER A 11 17.05 8.41 -22.15
N LYS A 12 15.92 9.08 -22.36
CA LYS A 12 14.79 8.54 -23.15
C LYS A 12 15.20 8.10 -24.56
N GLU A 13 16.12 8.81 -25.22
CA GLU A 13 16.63 8.42 -26.53
C GLU A 13 17.43 7.11 -26.49
N THR A 14 18.18 6.87 -25.40
CA THR A 14 18.96 5.63 -25.23
C THR A 14 18.03 4.44 -25.01
N ILE A 15 16.95 4.64 -24.25
CA ILE A 15 16.02 3.56 -23.89
C ILE A 15 15.02 3.30 -25.02
N CYS A 16 14.31 4.33 -25.47
CA CYS A 16 13.23 4.18 -26.45
C CYS A 16 13.70 4.29 -27.90
N GLY A 17 14.89 4.84 -28.14
CA GLY A 17 15.36 5.18 -29.48
C GLY A 17 15.10 6.65 -29.83
N LYS A 18 15.86 7.16 -30.80
CA LYS A 18 15.72 8.54 -31.28
C LYS A 18 14.35 8.75 -31.91
N ASN A 19 13.70 9.87 -31.59
CA ASN A 19 12.37 10.25 -32.07
C ASN A 19 11.25 9.22 -31.78
N ALA A 20 11.46 8.30 -30.84
CA ALA A 20 10.43 7.36 -30.43
C ALA A 20 9.34 8.09 -29.61
N THR A 21 8.11 7.57 -29.58
CA THR A 21 6.97 8.26 -28.96
C THR A 21 7.21 8.60 -27.50
N CYS A 22 7.84 7.69 -26.76
CA CYS A 22 8.20 7.87 -25.35
C CYS A 22 9.09 9.12 -25.14
N THR A 23 9.92 9.48 -26.12
CA THR A 23 10.83 10.65 -26.02
C THR A 23 10.06 11.96 -25.99
N HIS A 24 8.88 12.00 -26.62
CA HIS A 24 7.98 13.15 -26.68
C HIS A 24 6.94 13.19 -25.56
N THR A 25 6.80 12.11 -24.79
CA THR A 25 5.87 12.08 -23.65
C THR A 25 6.24 13.13 -22.60
N SER A 26 5.31 14.04 -22.33
CA SER A 26 5.44 15.08 -21.32
C SER A 26 5.48 14.46 -19.91
N GLN A 27 6.02 15.17 -18.93
CA GLN A 27 5.99 14.69 -17.54
C GLN A 27 4.54 14.53 -17.04
N SER A 28 3.65 15.46 -17.40
CA SER A 28 2.25 15.40 -16.98
C SER A 28 1.53 14.19 -17.56
N ASP A 29 1.79 13.86 -18.84
CA ASP A 29 1.26 12.63 -19.44
C ASP A 29 1.86 11.39 -18.81
N ALA A 30 3.18 11.37 -18.57
CA ALA A 30 3.82 10.28 -17.86
C ALA A 30 3.16 10.03 -16.50
N GLU A 31 2.99 11.07 -15.69
CA GLU A 31 2.40 10.98 -14.34
C GLU A 31 0.92 10.58 -14.34
N SER A 32 0.14 11.01 -15.32
CA SER A 32 -1.32 10.78 -15.34
C SER A 32 -1.74 9.54 -16.13
N LYS A 33 -0.92 9.04 -17.06
CA LYS A 33 -1.31 7.97 -18.01
C LYS A 33 -0.41 6.75 -17.98
N TYR A 34 0.87 6.87 -17.62
CA TYR A 34 1.83 5.79 -17.84
C TYR A 34 2.52 5.32 -16.56
N ALA A 35 2.82 6.24 -15.64
CA ALA A 35 3.60 6.01 -14.43
C ALA A 35 2.74 5.33 -13.36
N VAL A 36 2.55 4.03 -13.52
CA VAL A 36 1.71 3.20 -12.66
C VAL A 36 2.55 2.36 -11.70
N GLY A 37 1.89 1.92 -10.62
CA GLY A 37 2.40 0.86 -9.75
C GLY A 37 2.18 -0.51 -10.42
N PRO A 38 1.57 -1.48 -9.72
CA PRO A 38 1.14 -2.73 -10.36
C PRO A 38 -0.04 -2.50 -11.31
N VAL A 39 -0.02 -3.20 -12.44
CA VAL A 39 -1.15 -3.26 -13.39
C VAL A 39 -2.09 -4.40 -12.95
N TYR A 40 -3.33 -4.06 -12.61
CA TYR A 40 -4.30 -5.05 -12.12
C TYR A 40 -5.18 -5.66 -13.23
N ILE A 41 -5.54 -4.85 -14.23
CA ILE A 41 -6.42 -5.25 -15.33
C ILE A 41 -5.82 -4.73 -16.62
N ALA A 42 -5.74 -5.60 -17.63
CA ALA A 42 -5.31 -5.23 -18.96
C ALA A 42 -5.82 -6.25 -19.99
N CYS A 43 -6.02 -5.78 -21.21
CA CYS A 43 -6.44 -6.62 -22.33
C CYS A 43 -5.28 -7.50 -22.79
N ALA A 44 -5.57 -8.76 -23.13
CA ALA A 44 -4.55 -9.70 -23.60
C ALA A 44 -3.86 -9.23 -24.90
N SER A 45 -4.57 -8.50 -25.76
CA SER A 45 -4.02 -7.88 -26.97
C SER A 45 -2.95 -6.84 -26.65
N ASP A 46 -3.22 -5.96 -25.68
CA ASP A 46 -2.29 -4.90 -25.28
C ASP A 46 -1.07 -5.51 -24.60
N TRP A 47 -1.28 -6.49 -23.71
CA TRP A 47 -0.19 -7.17 -23.02
C TRP A 47 0.80 -7.86 -23.96
N ARG A 48 0.35 -8.39 -25.10
CA ARG A 48 1.26 -8.97 -26.11
C ARG A 48 2.23 -7.93 -26.65
N LEU A 49 1.73 -6.73 -26.99
CA LEU A 49 2.56 -5.62 -27.47
C LEU A 49 3.47 -5.09 -26.36
N ILE A 50 2.91 -4.90 -25.16
CA ILE A 50 3.64 -4.38 -24.01
C ILE A 50 4.77 -5.33 -23.60
N ALA A 51 4.54 -6.64 -23.57
CA ALA A 51 5.54 -7.61 -23.13
C ALA A 51 6.80 -7.59 -24.00
N GLU A 52 6.64 -7.53 -25.33
CA GLU A 52 7.77 -7.45 -26.27
C GLU A 52 8.58 -6.16 -26.05
N LYS A 53 7.89 -5.01 -25.98
CA LYS A 53 8.55 -3.71 -25.79
C LYS A 53 9.17 -3.57 -24.40
N TRP A 54 8.50 -4.08 -23.37
CA TRP A 54 8.98 -4.07 -22.01
C TRP A 54 10.25 -4.90 -21.87
N TRP A 55 10.26 -6.12 -22.43
CA TRP A 55 11.45 -6.98 -22.48
C TRP A 55 12.65 -6.29 -23.13
N GLU A 56 12.42 -5.55 -24.21
CA GLU A 56 13.45 -4.75 -24.88
C GLU A 56 14.00 -3.63 -23.98
N PHE A 57 13.15 -2.98 -23.20
CA PHE A 57 13.50 -1.78 -22.42
C PHE A 57 14.12 -2.08 -21.06
N VAL A 58 13.74 -3.18 -20.41
CA VAL A 58 14.28 -3.59 -19.09
C VAL A 58 15.81 -3.51 -19.01
N PRO A 59 16.59 -4.15 -19.91
CA PRO A 59 18.04 -4.09 -19.81
C PRO A 59 18.61 -2.68 -20.06
N LYS A 60 17.94 -1.83 -20.85
CA LYS A 60 18.38 -0.45 -21.12
C LYS A 60 18.17 0.43 -19.89
N VAL A 61 16.99 0.32 -19.28
CA VAL A 61 16.66 1.03 -18.04
C VAL A 61 17.56 0.57 -16.89
N TYR A 62 17.82 -0.74 -16.77
CA TYR A 62 18.68 -1.28 -15.71
C TYR A 62 20.12 -0.73 -15.78
N LYS A 63 20.65 -0.47 -16.99
CA LYS A 63 21.97 0.17 -17.15
C LYS A 63 22.03 1.57 -16.53
N GLU A 64 20.93 2.32 -16.56
CA GLU A 64 20.84 3.65 -15.96
C GLU A 64 20.35 3.63 -14.50
N TYR A 65 19.60 2.59 -14.12
CA TYR A 65 19.02 2.42 -12.79
C TYR A 65 19.11 0.95 -12.33
N PRO A 66 20.26 0.51 -11.77
CA PRO A 66 20.50 -0.89 -11.41
C PRO A 66 19.88 -1.27 -10.05
N PHE A 67 18.63 -0.87 -9.79
CA PHE A 67 17.93 -1.10 -8.51
C PHE A 67 16.54 -1.74 -8.71
N LEU A 68 15.91 -2.12 -7.59
CA LEU A 68 14.68 -2.93 -7.47
C LEU A 68 13.42 -2.39 -8.21
N LEU A 69 13.49 -1.25 -8.88
CA LEU A 69 12.36 -0.66 -9.62
C LEU A 69 12.64 -0.45 -11.12
N ALA A 70 13.79 -0.91 -11.63
CA ALA A 70 14.14 -0.78 -13.04
C ALA A 70 13.04 -1.31 -13.97
N GLU A 71 12.48 -2.47 -13.64
CA GLU A 71 11.41 -3.10 -14.42
C GLU A 71 10.14 -2.25 -14.48
N MET A 72 9.78 -1.56 -13.39
CA MET A 72 8.60 -0.69 -13.36
C MET A 72 8.79 0.57 -14.21
N TYR A 73 10.00 1.13 -14.21
CA TYR A 73 10.36 2.24 -15.09
C TYR A 73 10.34 1.80 -16.56
N ALA A 74 10.89 0.62 -16.87
CA ALA A 74 10.85 0.06 -18.21
C ALA A 74 9.42 -0.18 -18.71
N LEU A 75 8.53 -0.68 -17.85
CA LEU A 75 7.11 -0.85 -18.18
C LEU A 75 6.48 0.49 -18.53
N THR A 76 6.69 1.51 -17.69
CA THR A 76 6.18 2.88 -17.92
C THR A 76 6.67 3.43 -19.25
N MET A 77 7.93 3.21 -19.60
CA MET A 77 8.53 3.67 -20.86
C MET A 77 7.98 2.91 -22.06
N ALA A 78 7.80 1.58 -21.93
CA ALA A 78 7.26 0.74 -22.99
C ALA A 78 5.81 1.13 -23.34
N VAL A 79 4.95 1.33 -22.34
CA VAL A 79 3.55 1.72 -22.59
C VAL A 79 3.43 3.13 -23.16
N ALA A 80 4.31 4.05 -22.76
CA ALA A 80 4.37 5.39 -23.32
C ALA A 80 4.83 5.37 -24.78
N ASP A 81 5.80 4.50 -25.11
CA ASP A 81 6.28 4.34 -26.48
C ASP A 81 5.21 3.77 -27.41
N LEU A 82 4.45 2.79 -26.91
CA LEU A 82 3.32 2.18 -27.61
C LEU A 82 2.06 3.07 -27.62
N SER A 83 2.05 4.19 -26.89
CA SER A 83 0.88 5.05 -26.71
C SER A 83 -0.35 4.31 -26.16
N ILE A 84 -0.14 3.38 -25.22
CA ILE A 84 -1.20 2.63 -24.54
C ILE A 84 -1.37 3.22 -23.14
N PRO A 85 -2.28 4.19 -22.93
CA PRO A 85 -2.46 4.83 -21.63
C PRO A 85 -3.19 3.90 -20.66
N PHE A 86 -2.75 3.91 -19.40
CA PHE A 86 -3.49 3.28 -18.31
C PHE A 86 -4.62 4.19 -17.81
N THR A 87 -5.68 3.56 -17.34
CA THR A 87 -6.67 4.21 -16.48
C THR A 87 -6.22 4.06 -15.02
N LEU A 88 -5.93 5.18 -14.37
CA LEU A 88 -5.58 5.19 -12.95
C LEU A 88 -6.85 5.15 -12.10
N VAL A 89 -6.93 4.16 -11.22
CA VAL A 89 -7.97 4.10 -10.19
C VAL A 89 -7.34 4.46 -8.85
N SER A 90 -7.74 5.60 -8.31
CA SER A 90 -7.23 6.14 -7.04
C SER A 90 -8.06 5.64 -5.85
N ASN A 91 -7.46 5.71 -4.66
CA ASN A 91 -8.12 5.50 -3.37
C ASN A 91 -8.59 4.05 -3.07
N TYR A 92 -8.21 3.06 -3.87
CA TYR A 92 -8.43 1.65 -3.51
C TYR A 92 -7.36 1.12 -2.57
N MET A 93 -6.17 1.72 -2.57
CA MET A 93 -5.03 1.22 -1.82
C MET A 93 -4.44 2.21 -0.83
N VAL A 94 -3.75 1.63 0.15
CA VAL A 94 -2.77 2.30 1.01
C VAL A 94 -1.45 1.53 1.03
N SER A 95 -0.35 2.25 1.20
CA SER A 95 1.01 1.70 1.20
C SER A 95 1.87 2.21 2.36
N ASP A 96 2.86 3.06 2.10
CA ASP A 96 3.76 3.69 3.06
C ASP A 96 3.00 4.85 3.73
N PRO A 97 2.87 4.88 5.07
CA PRO A 97 2.16 5.92 5.82
C PRO A 97 2.67 7.34 5.54
N LYS A 98 3.91 7.49 5.06
CA LYS A 98 4.52 8.77 4.69
C LYS A 98 4.19 9.20 3.26
N THR A 99 3.50 8.37 2.50
CA THR A 99 3.10 8.69 1.12
C THR A 99 2.09 9.84 1.12
N ARG A 100 2.42 10.88 0.34
CA ARG A 100 1.56 12.04 0.07
C ARG A 100 0.99 12.00 -1.36
N SER A 101 0.74 10.80 -1.88
CA SER A 101 0.17 10.67 -3.22
C SER A 101 -1.34 10.87 -3.14
N PRO A 102 -1.95 11.70 -4.01
CA PRO A 102 -3.40 11.83 -4.09
C PRO A 102 -4.06 10.56 -4.68
N THR A 103 -3.27 9.57 -5.10
CA THR A 103 -3.77 8.30 -5.65
C THR A 103 -4.01 7.24 -4.58
N GLU A 104 -3.53 7.44 -3.35
CA GLU A 104 -3.76 6.53 -2.22
C GLU A 104 -4.82 7.10 -1.28
N ALA A 105 -5.58 6.22 -0.62
CA ALA A 105 -6.69 6.61 0.25
C ALA A 105 -6.26 7.13 1.63
N TRP A 106 -5.03 7.61 1.78
CA TRP A 106 -4.57 8.10 3.07
C TRP A 106 -5.37 9.30 3.58
N SER A 107 -5.87 10.15 2.69
CA SER A 107 -6.73 11.27 3.09
C SER A 107 -8.01 10.79 3.78
N TRP A 108 -8.58 9.67 3.36
CA TRP A 108 -9.78 9.10 3.99
C TRP A 108 -9.50 8.61 5.43
N VAL A 109 -8.29 8.09 5.67
CA VAL A 109 -7.84 7.72 7.01
C VAL A 109 -7.60 8.96 7.88
N ASP A 110 -6.98 10.00 7.31
CA ASP A 110 -6.74 11.26 8.00
C ASP A 110 -8.08 11.95 8.38
N ASP A 111 -9.06 11.95 7.46
CA ASP A 111 -10.39 12.55 7.66
C ASP A 111 -11.20 11.81 8.74
N LEU A 112 -11.05 10.49 8.85
CA LEU A 112 -11.62 9.70 9.94
C LEU A 112 -11.04 10.16 11.28
N ALA A 113 -9.71 10.29 11.36
CA ALA A 113 -9.01 10.57 12.61
C ALA A 113 -9.33 11.95 13.21
N ILE A 114 -9.66 12.93 12.36
CA ILE A 114 -10.04 14.28 12.79
C ILE A 114 -11.56 14.49 12.92
N GLY A 115 -12.36 13.41 12.80
CA GLY A 115 -13.81 13.46 12.98
C GLY A 115 -14.60 14.06 11.81
N ASN A 116 -13.95 14.44 10.72
CA ASN A 116 -14.61 14.98 9.52
C ASN A 116 -15.51 13.95 8.83
N ALA A 117 -15.26 12.66 9.05
CA ALA A 117 -16.10 11.57 8.55
C ALA A 117 -17.31 11.25 9.44
N GLY A 118 -17.62 12.07 10.46
CA GLY A 118 -18.75 11.85 11.38
C GLY A 118 -18.46 10.87 12.52
N GLY A 119 -17.18 10.56 12.76
CA GLY A 119 -16.73 9.86 13.97
C GLY A 119 -16.57 10.85 15.12
N SER A 120 -17.35 10.67 16.19
CA SER A 120 -17.16 11.42 17.43
C SER A 120 -15.87 10.95 18.10
N THR A 121 -14.97 11.86 18.46
CA THR A 121 -13.92 11.57 19.43
C THR A 121 -13.83 12.67 20.47
N ASN A 122 -14.38 12.38 21.65
CA ASN A 122 -13.89 12.96 22.90
C ASN A 122 -12.52 12.33 23.32
N GLY A 123 -11.93 11.48 22.46
CA GLY A 123 -10.64 10.80 22.63
C GLY A 123 -9.56 11.29 21.65
N SER A 124 -8.39 10.65 21.68
CA SER A 124 -7.26 11.02 20.81
C SER A 124 -7.54 10.72 19.32
N VAL A 125 -6.84 11.41 18.40
CA VAL A 125 -6.97 11.16 16.94
C VAL A 125 -6.60 9.72 16.55
N VAL A 126 -5.72 9.06 17.31
CA VAL A 126 -5.34 7.66 17.09
C VAL A 126 -6.41 6.71 17.63
N ASP A 127 -7.13 7.10 18.67
CA ASP A 127 -8.24 6.31 19.22
C ASP A 127 -9.32 6.07 18.16
N ALA A 128 -9.60 7.09 17.33
CA ALA A 128 -10.56 6.99 16.22
C ALA A 128 -10.28 5.81 15.28
N VAL A 129 -9.01 5.58 14.93
CA VAL A 129 -8.60 4.56 13.94
C VAL A 129 -8.48 3.16 14.53
N CYS A 130 -8.46 3.04 15.86
CA CYS A 130 -8.39 1.77 16.59
C CYS A 130 -9.67 1.44 17.37
N ALA A 131 -10.67 2.33 17.38
CA ALA A 131 -11.88 2.21 18.20
C ALA A 131 -12.63 0.88 17.94
N GLY A 132 -12.76 0.08 19.00
CA GLY A 132 -13.45 -1.22 18.97
C GLY A 132 -12.63 -2.37 18.40
N ALA A 133 -11.38 -2.15 18.01
CA ALA A 133 -10.47 -3.23 17.66
C ALA A 133 -10.09 -4.06 18.90
N ASN A 134 -9.80 -5.33 18.70
CA ASN A 134 -9.15 -6.21 19.68
C ASN A 134 -8.33 -7.29 18.94
N ILE A 135 -7.78 -8.26 19.67
CA ILE A 135 -6.91 -9.30 19.11
C ILE A 135 -7.46 -10.02 17.86
N THR A 136 -8.78 -10.16 17.71
CA THR A 136 -9.41 -10.81 16.53
C THR A 136 -10.56 -10.00 15.92
N GLN A 137 -10.73 -8.74 16.35
CA GLN A 137 -11.82 -7.87 15.91
C GLN A 137 -11.24 -6.61 15.30
N LEU A 138 -11.77 -6.24 14.13
CA LEU A 138 -11.41 -5.00 13.44
C LEU A 138 -12.06 -3.78 14.10
N PRO A 139 -11.54 -2.58 13.84
CA PRO A 139 -12.17 -1.34 14.28
C PRO A 139 -13.65 -1.28 13.87
N THR A 140 -14.48 -0.66 14.70
CA THR A 140 -15.94 -0.60 14.53
C THR A 140 -16.33 -0.03 13.16
N PHE A 141 -15.62 1.00 12.70
CA PHE A 141 -15.89 1.64 11.41
C PHE A 141 -15.68 0.72 10.21
N SER A 142 -14.87 -0.35 10.34
CA SER A 142 -14.65 -1.31 9.25
C SER A 142 -15.94 -2.05 8.87
N GLY A 143 -16.92 -2.13 9.78
CA GLY A 143 -18.26 -2.65 9.53
C GLY A 143 -19.22 -1.66 8.86
N HIS A 144 -18.85 -0.38 8.75
CA HIS A 144 -19.71 0.69 8.26
C HIS A 144 -19.34 1.16 6.84
N ARG A 145 -19.22 0.21 5.90
CA ARG A 145 -18.78 0.47 4.51
C ARG A 145 -19.63 1.48 3.74
N ASN A 146 -20.91 1.62 4.10
CA ASN A 146 -21.81 2.60 3.49
C ASN A 146 -21.58 4.03 3.99
N ARG A 147 -20.88 4.20 5.11
CA ARG A 147 -20.59 5.51 5.72
C ARG A 147 -19.15 5.94 5.46
N PHE A 148 -18.24 4.98 5.30
CA PHE A 148 -16.83 5.26 5.13
C PHE A 148 -16.26 4.51 3.91
N PRO A 149 -15.83 5.23 2.86
CA PRO A 149 -15.06 4.63 1.79
C PRO A 149 -13.65 4.39 2.32
N PHE A 150 -13.32 3.16 2.70
CA PHE A 150 -11.96 2.80 3.15
C PHE A 150 -11.22 2.02 2.07
N PRO A 151 -9.88 2.11 2.03
CA PRO A 151 -9.07 1.29 1.14
C PRO A 151 -9.35 -0.19 1.39
N THR A 152 -9.54 -0.94 0.31
CA THR A 152 -9.76 -2.39 0.35
C THR A 152 -8.52 -3.17 -0.08
N THR A 153 -7.51 -2.47 -0.58
CA THR A 153 -6.26 -3.06 -1.08
C THR A 153 -5.08 -2.57 -0.25
N LEU A 154 -4.20 -3.50 0.12
CA LEU A 154 -2.92 -3.20 0.75
C LEU A 154 -1.79 -3.39 -0.25
N HIS A 155 -0.96 -2.37 -0.46
CA HIS A 155 0.33 -2.59 -1.09
C HIS A 155 1.32 -3.21 -0.09
N TYR A 156 1.38 -4.53 -0.08
CA TYR A 156 1.95 -5.37 0.99
C TYR A 156 3.49 -5.32 1.17
N CYS A 157 4.20 -4.40 0.52
CA CYS A 157 5.66 -4.28 0.64
C CYS A 157 6.13 -3.50 1.88
N GLN A 158 5.21 -2.86 2.60
CA GLN A 158 5.54 -1.92 3.66
C GLN A 158 5.59 -2.57 5.04
N ARG A 159 6.22 -1.87 5.98
CA ARG A 159 6.30 -2.23 7.39
C ARG A 159 5.62 -1.14 8.18
N TYR A 160 4.95 -1.53 9.26
CA TYR A 160 4.22 -0.62 10.12
C TYR A 160 4.72 -0.71 11.56
N SER A 161 4.72 0.41 12.28
CA SER A 161 5.24 0.55 13.64
C SER A 161 4.51 1.62 14.43
N SER A 162 4.12 1.30 15.66
CA SER A 162 3.49 2.25 16.59
C SER A 162 4.52 3.22 17.17
N THR A 163 5.79 2.82 17.20
CA THR A 163 6.91 3.63 17.69
C THR A 163 7.82 4.09 16.54
N LYS A 164 8.66 5.10 16.80
CA LYS A 164 9.64 5.60 15.81
C LYS A 164 10.68 4.55 15.40
N ASN A 165 11.05 3.67 16.32
CA ASN A 165 12.03 2.62 16.12
C ASN A 165 11.32 1.30 15.86
N PHE A 166 11.49 0.76 14.66
CA PHE A 166 10.84 -0.48 14.28
C PHE A 166 11.28 -1.63 15.19
N GLY A 167 10.37 -2.11 16.03
CA GLY A 167 10.56 -3.24 16.95
C GLY A 167 10.40 -2.89 18.43
N ASP A 168 10.39 -1.61 18.80
CA ASP A 168 10.28 -1.15 20.20
C ASP A 168 8.83 -1.15 20.73
N GLY A 169 7.86 -1.55 19.90
CA GLY A 169 6.44 -1.65 20.23
C GLY A 169 5.72 -2.52 19.21
N HIS A 170 4.42 -2.27 19.02
CA HIS A 170 3.64 -2.98 18.02
C HIS A 170 4.19 -2.74 16.62
N THR A 171 4.48 -3.84 15.93
CA THR A 171 4.95 -3.78 14.54
C THR A 171 4.28 -4.84 13.69
N PHE A 172 4.12 -4.51 12.41
CA PHE A 172 3.68 -5.46 11.39
C PHE A 172 4.63 -5.41 10.21
N ALA A 173 5.13 -6.58 9.80
CA ALA A 173 5.86 -6.74 8.55
C ALA A 173 5.72 -8.16 8.04
N LYS A 174 5.58 -8.33 6.72
CA LYS A 174 5.47 -9.64 6.06
C LYS A 174 6.47 -10.67 6.58
N ARG A 175 7.75 -10.27 6.68
CA ARG A 175 8.85 -11.16 7.07
C ARG A 175 8.97 -11.41 8.58
N ARG A 176 8.10 -10.80 9.39
CA ARG A 176 8.02 -11.07 10.83
C ARG A 176 6.90 -12.03 11.20
N ILE A 177 6.01 -12.35 10.26
CA ILE A 177 4.99 -13.39 10.47
C ILE A 177 5.71 -14.75 10.40
N PRO A 178 5.56 -15.63 11.41
CA PRO A 178 6.12 -16.97 11.37
C PRO A 178 5.70 -17.73 10.11
N HIS A 179 6.62 -18.49 9.51
CA HIS A 179 6.31 -19.27 8.30
C HIS A 179 5.25 -20.35 8.55
N ASP A 180 5.15 -20.84 9.78
CA ASP A 180 4.22 -21.85 10.28
C ASP A 180 3.06 -21.24 11.09
N PHE A 181 2.73 -19.97 10.84
CA PHE A 181 1.72 -19.25 11.62
C PHE A 181 0.34 -19.95 11.62
N PHE A 182 -0.07 -20.54 10.51
CA PHE A 182 -1.33 -21.29 10.39
C PHE A 182 -1.17 -22.74 10.85
N LYS A 183 -1.28 -22.96 12.16
CA LYS A 183 -1.27 -24.28 12.80
C LYS A 183 -2.24 -24.34 13.99
N CYS A 184 -2.65 -25.54 14.38
CA CYS A 184 -3.72 -25.72 15.38
C CYS A 184 -3.38 -25.18 16.77
N ASP A 185 -2.12 -25.32 17.16
CA ASP A 185 -1.52 -24.81 18.38
C ASP A 185 -0.84 -23.43 18.20
N GLY A 186 -1.07 -22.75 17.07
CA GLY A 186 -0.41 -21.48 16.77
C GLY A 186 -0.93 -20.33 17.64
N ASP A 187 -0.05 -19.47 18.12
CA ASP A 187 -0.44 -18.29 18.89
C ASP A 187 -0.87 -17.14 17.99
N PHE A 188 -1.79 -16.30 18.49
CA PHE A 188 -2.09 -15.03 17.85
C PHE A 188 -0.86 -14.10 17.91
N LEU A 189 -0.73 -13.23 16.92
CA LEU A 189 0.18 -12.09 17.00
C LEU A 189 -0.24 -11.20 18.18
N ASP A 190 0.75 -10.75 18.94
CA ASP A 190 0.54 -9.83 20.06
C ASP A 190 -0.11 -8.52 19.58
N PHE A 191 -1.15 -8.11 20.30
CA PHE A 191 -1.94 -6.94 19.94
C PHE A 191 -2.72 -6.38 21.13
N ASP A 192 -2.35 -5.18 21.54
CA ASP A 192 -3.12 -4.35 22.45
C ASP A 192 -3.39 -2.98 21.78
N PRO A 193 -4.66 -2.68 21.40
CA PRO A 193 -5.00 -1.42 20.75
C PRO A 193 -4.77 -0.20 21.65
N ALA A 194 -4.89 -0.33 22.98
CA ALA A 194 -4.63 0.77 23.89
C ALA A 194 -3.14 1.10 23.94
N LEU A 195 -2.27 0.08 23.90
CA LEU A 195 -0.83 0.28 23.77
C LEU A 195 -0.49 0.93 22.43
N VAL A 196 -1.05 0.46 21.31
CA VAL A 196 -0.84 1.09 19.98
C VAL A 196 -1.18 2.59 20.01
N VAL A 197 -2.32 2.97 20.61
CA VAL A 197 -2.73 4.37 20.76
C VAL A 197 -1.71 5.17 21.57
N SER A 198 -1.26 4.62 22.71
CA SER A 198 -0.30 5.30 23.59
C SER A 198 1.10 5.44 22.96
N GLU A 199 1.58 4.40 22.28
CA GLU A 199 2.88 4.35 21.60
C GLU A 199 2.94 5.34 20.42
N SER A 200 1.80 5.54 19.75
CA SER A 200 1.68 6.42 18.57
C SER A 200 1.60 7.91 18.91
N GLY A 201 1.67 8.29 20.19
CA GLY A 201 1.65 9.68 20.65
C GLY A 201 0.26 10.25 20.91
N GLY A 202 -0.80 9.41 20.91
CA GLY A 202 -2.15 9.82 21.29
C GLY A 202 -2.66 11.06 20.54
N SER A 203 -2.97 12.13 21.28
CA SER A 203 -3.55 13.37 20.72
C SER A 203 -2.55 14.24 19.96
N GLU A 204 -1.24 14.02 20.13
CA GLU A 204 -0.17 14.76 19.45
C GLU A 204 0.41 13.97 18.26
N ALA A 205 -0.26 12.88 17.87
CA ALA A 205 0.20 12.01 16.80
C ALA A 205 0.27 12.74 15.44
N SER A 206 1.40 12.59 14.76
CA SER A 206 1.52 13.02 13.35
C SER A 206 0.59 12.22 12.44
N SER A 207 0.24 12.75 11.26
CA SER A 207 -0.55 11.98 10.27
C SER A 207 0.10 10.65 9.91
N ALA A 208 1.43 10.59 9.85
CA ALA A 208 2.13 9.32 9.64
C ALA A 208 1.85 8.33 10.78
N ALA A 209 1.91 8.77 12.03
CA ALA A 209 1.63 7.92 13.20
C ALA A 209 0.16 7.45 13.24
N VAL A 210 -0.80 8.31 12.89
CA VAL A 210 -2.22 7.93 12.76
C VAL A 210 -2.40 6.84 11.70
N ARG A 211 -1.75 6.99 10.55
CA ARG A 211 -1.79 6.01 9.45
C ARG A 211 -1.09 4.70 9.81
N GLU A 212 0.03 4.75 10.54
CA GLU A 212 0.70 3.58 11.10
C GLU A 212 -0.26 2.81 12.04
N ALA A 213 -0.88 3.52 12.98
CA ALA A 213 -1.84 2.94 13.91
C ALA A 213 -3.07 2.35 13.21
N PHE A 214 -3.61 3.04 12.20
CA PHE A 214 -4.67 2.50 11.34
C PHE A 214 -4.26 1.16 10.74
N MET A 215 -3.04 1.05 10.21
CA MET A 215 -2.55 -0.19 9.61
C MET A 215 -2.37 -1.29 10.67
N LEU A 216 -1.81 -0.99 11.84
CA LEU A 216 -1.64 -1.98 12.91
C LEU A 216 -2.98 -2.50 13.45
N CYS A 217 -3.91 -1.59 13.69
CA CYS A 217 -5.25 -1.90 14.19
C CYS A 217 -6.14 -2.64 13.17
N HIS A 218 -5.73 -2.74 11.90
CA HIS A 218 -6.38 -3.60 10.92
C HIS A 218 -5.60 -4.90 10.68
N LEU A 219 -4.31 -4.80 10.35
CA LEU A 219 -3.56 -5.95 9.84
C LEU A 219 -3.33 -7.02 10.89
N ILE A 220 -3.03 -6.62 12.13
CA ILE A 220 -2.82 -7.60 13.19
C ILE A 220 -4.12 -8.35 13.49
N PRO A 221 -5.28 -7.68 13.73
CA PRO A 221 -6.55 -8.38 13.91
C PRO A 221 -6.99 -9.20 12.70
N VAL A 222 -6.78 -8.75 11.45
CA VAL A 222 -7.11 -9.55 10.26
C VAL A 222 -6.34 -10.86 10.25
N VAL A 223 -5.02 -10.81 10.51
CA VAL A 223 -4.18 -12.00 10.48
C VAL A 223 -4.53 -12.96 11.63
N ASN A 224 -4.82 -12.43 12.82
CA ASN A 224 -5.29 -13.22 13.95
C ASN A 224 -6.68 -13.84 13.70
N LEU A 225 -7.59 -13.09 13.09
CA LEU A 225 -8.90 -13.61 12.69
C LEU A 225 -8.75 -14.74 11.65
N ALA A 226 -7.82 -14.60 10.70
CA ALA A 226 -7.52 -15.66 9.75
C ALA A 226 -6.99 -16.93 10.45
N LEU A 227 -6.13 -16.80 11.47
CA LEU A 227 -5.66 -17.93 12.27
C LEU A 227 -6.81 -18.57 13.06
N LYS A 228 -7.68 -17.76 13.67
CA LYS A 228 -8.87 -18.25 14.38
C LYS A 228 -9.76 -19.07 13.45
N ASN A 229 -10.05 -18.56 12.26
CA ASN A 229 -10.88 -19.26 11.27
C ASN A 229 -10.19 -20.54 10.78
N TYR A 230 -8.87 -20.49 10.50
CA TYR A 230 -8.09 -21.67 10.16
C TYR A 230 -8.22 -22.76 11.23
N LYS A 231 -8.12 -22.40 12.51
CA LYS A 231 -8.28 -23.35 13.60
C LYS A 231 -9.69 -23.96 13.64
N GLN A 232 -10.73 -23.16 13.41
CA GLN A 232 -12.11 -23.65 13.39
C GLN A 232 -12.36 -24.61 12.22
N ASP A 233 -11.78 -24.34 11.05
CA ASP A 233 -12.04 -25.10 9.83
C ASP A 233 -11.16 -26.36 9.70
N MET A 234 -9.90 -26.27 10.15
CA MET A 234 -8.87 -27.27 9.87
C MET A 234 -8.47 -28.09 11.09
N CYS A 235 -8.72 -27.58 12.30
CA CYS A 235 -8.35 -28.29 13.52
C CYS A 235 -9.59 -28.93 14.09
N HIS A 236 -9.65 -30.26 13.98
CA HIS A 236 -10.64 -31.03 14.72
C HIS A 236 -10.50 -30.68 16.20
N THR A 237 -11.63 -30.37 16.85
CA THR A 237 -11.71 -30.29 18.31
C THR A 237 -11.15 -31.60 18.85
N GLN A 238 -9.92 -31.58 19.34
CA GLN A 238 -9.43 -32.62 20.24
C GLN A 238 -10.09 -32.44 21.60
#